data_AF-A0AAN5CIH3-F1
#
_entry.id   AF-A0AAN5CIH3-F1
#
_cell.length_a   1.000
_cell.length_b   1.000
_cell.length_c   1.000
_cell.angle_alpha   90.00
_cell.angle_beta   90.00
_cell.angle_gamma   90.00
#
_symmetry.space_group_name_H-M   'P 1'
#
loop_
_entity.id
_entity.type
_entity.pdbx_description
1 polymer ?
#
loop_
_entity_poly.entity_id
_entity_poly.type
_entity_poly.pdbx_seq_one_letter_code
_entity_poly.pdbx_strand_id
1 'polypeptide(L)'
;MGAHDGYVGLAVSNVFFMCSTITIPVLMNYVRCKWILAMGAACFGIYFLSFQLLDRYLYFCACAVLGMAFSAFNVAFSGYLTEFSTRQTLDRNQTLSWAFTCCSVMGAGAVNMAITWSTLKQGTESKYRTYSDEEIRLLFGAFALLSFIGMIMFMLLPNRDVENSIASSSVKSSNIGEQLISMLTTLIDTRVLILVPYYLYMVSIITMQLCKRVANFSLKPLMIINAVIHLMIYALVVSVIPEWSTVRPNDEPSLLIQPSIFLILIIAFLCGLAEVANSTTRTVISSLLIPERSHKVFGASRFYHALAASALFFLSPSIPIYTYAAVLTLFL
;
A
#
# COMPACT_ATOMS: atom_id res chain seq x y z
N MET A 1 17.06 5.44 17.99
CA MET A 1 16.10 4.42 17.51
C MET A 1 16.73 3.05 17.73
N GLY A 2 15.96 2.05 18.18
CA GLY A 2 16.39 0.65 18.30
C GLY A 2 16.42 -0.06 16.95
N ALA A 3 17.12 -1.20 16.88
CA ALA A 3 17.37 -1.95 15.64
C ALA A 3 16.08 -2.43 14.92
N HIS A 4 14.99 -2.64 15.66
CA HIS A 4 13.70 -3.10 15.12
C HIS A 4 12.60 -2.02 15.14
N ASP A 5 12.93 -0.77 15.50
CA ASP A 5 11.95 0.31 15.60
C ASP A 5 11.27 0.59 14.25
N GLY A 6 11.94 0.31 13.12
CA GLY A 6 11.34 0.43 11.78
C GLY A 6 10.22 -0.58 11.51
N TYR A 7 10.38 -1.84 11.94
CA TYR A 7 9.33 -2.86 11.83
C TYR A 7 8.12 -2.50 12.68
N VAL A 8 8.37 -2.06 13.92
CA VAL A 8 7.31 -1.64 14.85
C VAL A 8 6.62 -0.37 14.34
N GLY A 9 7.37 0.60 13.81
CA GLY A 9 6.81 1.81 13.22
C GLY A 9 5.88 1.53 12.03
N LEU A 10 6.31 0.64 11.12
CA LEU A 10 5.47 0.18 10.01
C LEU A 10 4.23 -0.60 10.49
N ALA A 11 4.37 -1.42 11.53
CA ALA A 11 3.24 -2.14 12.11
C ALA A 11 2.21 -1.17 12.72
N VAL A 12 2.67 -0.17 13.50
CA VAL A 12 1.82 0.90 14.04
C VAL A 12 1.11 1.67 12.92
N SER A 13 1.84 2.06 11.87
CA SER A 13 1.25 2.72 10.71
C SER A 13 0.13 1.89 10.07
N ASN A 14 0.33 0.57 9.91
CA ASN A 14 -0.69 -0.31 9.35
C ASN A 14 -1.92 -0.48 10.26
N VAL A 15 -1.74 -0.48 11.59
CA VAL A 15 -2.87 -0.50 12.54
C VAL A 15 -3.70 0.77 12.44
N PHE A 16 -3.06 1.95 12.39
CA PHE A 16 -3.78 3.21 12.21
C PHE A 16 -4.42 3.30 10.81
N PHE A 17 -3.74 2.82 9.77
CA PHE A 17 -4.31 2.69 8.44
C PHE A 17 -5.59 1.85 8.46
N MET A 18 -5.57 0.70 9.14
CA MET A 18 -6.73 -0.18 9.34
C MET A 18 -7.89 0.58 10.01
N CYS A 19 -7.68 1.21 11.17
CA CYS A 19 -8.73 1.96 11.87
C CYS A 19 -9.28 3.13 11.02
N SER A 20 -8.41 3.86 10.32
CA SER A 20 -8.82 4.97 9.47
C SER A 20 -9.63 4.52 8.25
N THR A 21 -9.38 3.33 7.69
CA THR A 21 -10.17 2.84 6.54
C THR A 21 -11.66 2.64 6.85
N ILE A 22 -12.04 2.52 8.13
CA ILE A 22 -13.46 2.50 8.55
C ILE A 22 -14.05 3.91 8.55
N THR A 23 -13.25 4.91 8.95
CA THR A 23 -13.71 6.29 9.16
C THR A 23 -13.72 7.12 7.87
N ILE A 24 -12.76 6.92 6.97
CA ILE A 24 -12.64 7.69 5.72
C ILE A 24 -13.88 7.55 4.81
N PRO A 25 -14.44 6.35 4.55
CA PRO A 25 -15.67 6.21 3.76
C PRO A 25 -16.88 6.94 4.36
N VAL A 26 -16.93 7.09 5.69
CA VAL A 26 -17.96 7.89 6.38
C VAL A 26 -17.74 9.37 6.08
N LEU A 27 -16.49 9.84 6.18
CA LEU A 27 -16.13 11.23 5.90
C LEU A 27 -16.40 11.62 4.43
N MET A 28 -16.19 10.70 3.48
CA MET A 28 -16.45 10.90 2.05
C MET A 28 -17.91 11.23 1.71
N ASN A 29 -18.87 10.92 2.60
CA ASN A 29 -20.26 11.28 2.37
C ASN A 29 -20.54 12.77 2.66
N TYR A 30 -19.76 13.38 3.56
CA TYR A 30 -19.92 14.79 3.96
C TYR A 30 -18.92 15.71 3.26
N VAL A 31 -17.70 15.22 3.03
CA VAL A 31 -16.59 15.97 2.47
C VAL A 31 -16.22 15.37 1.12
N ARG A 32 -16.15 16.20 0.07
CA ARG A 32 -15.72 15.76 -1.27
C ARG A 32 -14.32 15.12 -1.21
N CYS A 33 -14.10 14.09 -2.04
CA CYS A 33 -12.86 13.32 -2.07
C CYS A 33 -11.59 14.17 -2.18
N LYS A 34 -11.62 15.28 -2.93
CA LYS A 34 -10.45 16.17 -3.09
C LYS A 34 -9.92 16.78 -1.79
N TRP A 35 -10.82 17.11 -0.85
CA TRP A 35 -10.42 17.73 0.41
C TRP A 35 -9.86 16.68 1.37
N ILE A 36 -10.35 15.45 1.28
CA ILE A 36 -9.78 14.31 2.00
C ILE A 36 -8.39 13.97 1.45
N LEU A 37 -8.19 14.07 0.12
CA LEU A 37 -6.86 13.95 -0.50
C LEU A 37 -5.89 15.05 -0.04
N ALA A 38 -6.35 16.30 -0.01
CA ALA A 38 -5.54 17.41 0.51
C ALA A 38 -5.19 17.22 2.00
N MET A 39 -6.13 16.75 2.81
CA MET A 39 -5.89 16.39 4.22
C MET A 39 -4.88 15.24 4.35
N GLY A 40 -4.98 14.21 3.51
CA GLY A 40 -4.00 13.12 3.45
C GLY A 40 -2.59 13.63 3.12
N ALA A 41 -2.45 14.52 2.13
CA ALA A 41 -1.18 15.14 1.77
C ALA A 41 -0.61 16.04 2.88
N ALA A 42 -1.46 16.72 3.65
CA ALA A 42 -1.04 17.47 4.84
C ALA A 42 -0.48 16.53 5.92
N CYS A 43 -1.15 15.40 6.18
CA CYS A 43 -0.67 14.38 7.12
C CYS A 43 0.67 13.76 6.67
N PHE A 44 0.87 13.51 5.37
CA PHE A 44 2.18 13.11 4.83
C PHE A 44 3.25 14.17 5.06
N GLY A 45 2.91 15.46 4.87
CA GLY A 45 3.81 16.57 5.16
C GLY A 45 4.23 16.61 6.63
N ILE A 46 3.29 16.43 7.56
CA ILE A 46 3.58 16.35 9.01
C ILE A 46 4.52 15.19 9.32
N TYR A 47 4.29 14.02 8.72
CA TYR A 47 5.19 12.87 8.87
C TYR A 47 6.61 13.20 8.40
N PHE A 48 6.78 13.77 7.21
CA PHE A 48 8.11 14.13 6.71
C PHE A 48 8.79 15.23 7.53
N LEU A 49 8.03 16.23 8.00
CA LEU A 49 8.54 17.28 8.88
C LEU A 49 8.96 16.74 10.26
N SER A 50 8.34 15.67 10.74
CA SER A 50 8.69 15.07 12.04
C SER A 50 10.15 14.62 12.10
N PHE A 51 10.76 14.21 10.98
CA PHE A 51 12.17 13.81 10.92
C PHE A 51 13.16 14.97 11.07
N GLN A 52 12.71 16.21 11.08
CA GLN A 52 13.55 17.35 11.49
C GLN A 52 13.87 17.29 12.99
N LEU A 53 12.97 16.68 13.78
CA LEU A 53 13.13 16.43 15.20
C LEU A 53 13.36 14.92 15.39
N LEU A 54 14.62 14.48 15.43
CA LEU A 54 14.99 13.04 15.55
C LEU A 54 14.72 12.48 16.96
N ASP A 55 13.47 12.54 17.43
CA ASP A 55 13.02 11.92 18.68
C ASP A 55 12.28 10.60 18.40
N ARG A 56 12.56 9.58 19.22
CA ARG A 56 11.93 8.26 19.15
C ARG A 56 10.43 8.32 19.40
N TYR A 57 9.96 9.13 20.35
CA TYR A 57 8.54 9.21 20.66
C TYR A 57 7.76 9.92 19.54
N LEU A 58 8.34 10.99 18.99
CA LEU A 58 7.78 11.71 17.84
C LEU A 58 7.71 10.80 16.61
N TYR A 59 8.69 9.93 16.38
CA TYR A 59 8.66 8.96 15.28
C TYR A 59 7.44 8.04 15.35
N PHE A 60 7.14 7.44 16.50
CA PHE A 60 5.96 6.56 16.62
C PHE A 60 4.64 7.32 16.46
N CYS A 61 4.54 8.54 16.99
CA CYS A 61 3.39 9.41 16.74
C CYS A 61 3.26 9.77 15.25
N ALA A 62 4.38 10.04 14.57
CA ALA A 62 4.40 10.32 13.15
C ALA A 62 3.98 9.09 12.33
N CYS A 63 4.39 7.87 12.71
CA CYS A 63 3.93 6.63 12.09
C CYS A 63 2.40 6.45 12.21
N ALA A 64 1.79 6.85 13.33
CA ALA A 64 0.34 6.85 13.46
C ALA A 64 -0.33 7.81 12.46
N VAL A 65 0.21 9.04 12.33
CA VAL A 65 -0.25 10.03 11.34
C VAL A 65 -0.07 9.53 9.91
N LEU A 66 1.04 8.85 9.62
CA LEU A 66 1.31 8.23 8.33
C LEU A 66 0.26 7.18 7.96
N GLY A 67 -0.14 6.33 8.90
CA GLY A 67 -1.21 5.35 8.71
C GLY A 67 -2.54 6.01 8.31
N MET A 68 -2.91 7.08 9.01
CA MET A 68 -4.10 7.87 8.68
C MET A 68 -3.98 8.51 7.29
N ALA A 69 -2.80 9.04 6.95
CA ALA A 69 -2.52 9.65 5.64
C ALA A 69 -2.65 8.64 4.49
N PHE A 70 -2.08 7.44 4.64
CA PHE A 70 -2.21 6.37 3.66
C PHE A 70 -3.66 5.97 3.43
N SER A 71 -4.48 5.95 4.49
CA SER A 71 -5.89 5.56 4.41
C SER A 71 -6.69 6.61 3.67
N ALA A 72 -6.54 7.86 4.07
CA ALA A 72 -7.15 9.00 3.40
C ALA A 72 -6.78 9.02 1.92
N PHE A 73 -5.49 8.85 1.58
CA PHE A 73 -5.04 8.82 0.20
C PHE A 73 -5.61 7.64 -0.59
N ASN A 74 -5.43 6.40 -0.13
CA ASN A 74 -5.85 5.22 -0.90
C ASN A 74 -7.37 5.20 -1.13
N VAL A 75 -8.16 5.45 -0.09
CA VAL A 75 -9.63 5.36 -0.17
C VAL A 75 -10.20 6.57 -0.90
N ALA A 76 -9.75 7.80 -0.60
CA ALA A 76 -10.26 8.98 -1.28
C ALA A 76 -9.80 9.08 -2.73
N PHE A 77 -8.59 8.61 -3.06
CA PHE A 77 -8.10 8.60 -4.43
C PHE A 77 -8.90 7.63 -5.30
N SER A 78 -9.11 6.39 -4.82
CA SER A 78 -9.94 5.43 -5.53
C SER A 78 -11.40 5.88 -5.61
N GLY A 79 -11.93 6.53 -4.57
CA GLY A 79 -13.24 7.17 -4.59
C GLY A 79 -13.36 8.26 -5.66
N TYR A 80 -12.39 9.17 -5.68
CA TYR A 80 -12.30 10.22 -6.70
C TYR A 80 -12.23 9.62 -8.10
N LEU A 81 -11.43 8.58 -8.32
CA LEU A 81 -11.36 7.94 -9.62
C LEU A 81 -12.72 7.37 -10.05
N THR A 82 -13.46 6.74 -9.15
CA THR A 82 -14.81 6.21 -9.44
C THR A 82 -15.87 7.30 -9.64
N GLU A 83 -15.67 8.52 -9.14
CA GLU A 83 -16.52 9.69 -9.45
C GLU A 83 -16.32 10.18 -10.89
N PHE A 84 -15.10 10.05 -11.44
CA PHE A 84 -14.73 10.52 -12.78
C PHE A 84 -14.68 9.40 -13.83
N SER A 85 -14.87 8.14 -13.43
CA SER A 85 -14.86 6.98 -14.32
C SER A 85 -16.23 6.32 -14.45
N THR A 86 -16.50 5.82 -15.65
CA THR A 86 -17.62 4.91 -15.94
C THR A 86 -17.17 3.44 -15.81
N ARG A 87 -18.11 2.49 -15.74
CA ARG A 87 -17.79 1.04 -15.64
C ARG A 87 -16.86 0.53 -16.76
N GLN A 88 -16.90 1.15 -17.95
CA GLN A 88 -16.07 0.74 -19.09
C GLN A 88 -14.67 1.39 -19.09
N THR A 89 -14.52 2.55 -18.43
CA THR A 89 -13.29 3.35 -18.46
C THR A 89 -12.47 3.26 -17.17
N LEU A 90 -13.05 2.68 -16.11
CA LEU A 90 -12.42 2.55 -14.81
C LEU A 90 -11.09 1.79 -14.89
N ASP A 91 -11.06 0.63 -15.57
CA ASP A 91 -9.87 -0.21 -15.67
C ASP A 91 -8.70 0.55 -16.32
N ARG A 92 -8.98 1.30 -17.40
CA ARG A 92 -7.99 2.12 -18.09
C ARG A 92 -7.47 3.24 -17.20
N ASN A 93 -8.37 3.99 -16.57
CA ASN A 93 -7.99 5.13 -15.74
C ASN A 93 -7.22 4.68 -14.49
N GLN A 94 -7.60 3.56 -13.89
CA GLN A 94 -6.91 2.95 -12.75
C GLN A 94 -5.50 2.51 -13.15
N THR A 95 -5.36 1.84 -14.29
CA THR A 95 -4.06 1.40 -14.79
C THR A 95 -3.13 2.59 -15.06
N LEU A 96 -3.63 3.66 -15.69
CA LEU A 96 -2.87 4.88 -15.92
C LEU A 96 -2.41 5.52 -14.59
N SER A 97 -3.29 5.57 -13.59
CA SER A 97 -2.92 6.10 -12.28
C SER A 97 -1.80 5.30 -11.61
N TRP A 98 -1.86 3.96 -11.67
CA TRP A 98 -0.80 3.12 -11.13
C TRP A 98 0.51 3.27 -11.89
N ALA A 99 0.45 3.46 -13.22
CA ALA A 99 1.65 3.76 -14.00
C ALA A 99 2.34 5.05 -13.53
N PHE A 100 1.58 6.13 -13.30
CA PHE A 100 2.13 7.37 -12.73
C PHE A 100 2.68 7.17 -11.32
N THR A 101 2.02 6.34 -10.50
CA THR A 101 2.50 6.00 -9.16
C THR A 101 3.85 5.27 -9.23
N CYS A 102 4.02 4.30 -10.12
CA CYS A 102 5.29 3.61 -10.34
C CYS A 102 6.39 4.57 -10.81
N CYS A 103 6.09 5.49 -11.75
CA CYS A 103 7.03 6.53 -12.16
C CYS A 103 7.44 7.45 -11.00
N SER A 104 6.52 7.74 -10.07
CA SER A 104 6.84 8.55 -8.88
C SER A 104 7.82 7.86 -7.94
N VAL A 105 7.73 6.54 -7.79
CA VAL A 105 8.68 5.74 -6.99
C VAL A 105 10.07 5.76 -7.62
N MET A 106 10.15 5.67 -8.96
CA MET A 106 11.42 5.85 -9.67
C MET A 106 12.01 7.25 -9.44
N GLY A 107 11.17 8.28 -9.47
CA GLY A 107 11.57 9.66 -9.16
C GLY A 107 12.11 9.80 -7.73
N ALA A 108 11.43 9.21 -6.74
CA ALA A 108 11.91 9.19 -5.35
C ALA A 108 13.26 8.45 -5.21
N GLY A 109 13.44 7.35 -5.94
CA GLY A 109 14.72 6.63 -6.01
C GLY A 109 15.85 7.47 -6.61
N ALA A 110 15.57 8.23 -7.66
CA ALA A 110 16.54 9.13 -8.28
C ALA A 110 16.96 10.28 -7.35
N VAL A 111 16.00 10.87 -6.61
CA VAL A 111 16.29 11.88 -5.57
C VAL A 111 17.19 11.29 -4.48
N ASN A 112 16.86 10.09 -3.98
CA ASN A 112 17.67 9.42 -2.98
C ASN A 112 19.10 9.13 -3.49
N MET A 113 19.23 8.69 -4.74
CA MET A 113 20.53 8.44 -5.37
C MET A 113 21.34 9.74 -5.53
N ALA A 114 20.72 10.85 -5.92
CA ALA A 114 21.39 12.14 -6.06
C ALA A 114 21.94 12.65 -4.72
N ILE A 115 21.15 12.58 -3.65
CA ILE A 115 21.56 12.97 -2.29
C ILE A 115 22.67 12.06 -1.76
N THR A 116 22.58 10.76 -2.04
CA THR A 116 23.59 9.78 -1.66
C THR A 116 24.92 10.05 -2.37
N TRP A 117 24.87 10.42 -3.65
CA TRP A 117 26.06 10.74 -4.45
C TRP A 117 26.75 12.02 -4.00
N SER A 118 25.99 13.05 -3.62
CA SER A 118 26.56 14.31 -3.12
C SER A 118 27.31 14.16 -1.79
N THR A 119 26.93 13.17 -0.98
CA THR A 119 27.43 12.99 0.39
C THR A 119 28.39 11.79 0.54
N LEU A 120 28.71 11.11 -0.56
CA LEU A 120 29.55 9.91 -0.61
C LEU A 120 30.98 10.10 -0.04
N LYS A 121 31.44 11.34 0.17
CA LYS A 121 32.80 11.66 0.62
C LYS A 121 33.09 11.41 2.10
N GLN A 122 32.10 11.06 2.93
CA GLN A 122 32.30 10.75 4.35
C GLN A 122 32.05 9.25 4.62
N GLY A 123 33.14 8.48 4.68
CA GLY A 123 33.28 7.28 5.52
C GLY A 123 32.44 6.04 5.19
N THR A 124 32.88 5.23 4.23
CA THR A 124 32.49 3.81 4.17
C THR A 124 33.34 2.99 5.15
N GLU A 125 33.23 3.24 6.46
CA GLU A 125 33.99 2.48 7.48
C GLU A 125 33.33 1.14 7.86
N SER A 126 32.12 0.87 7.39
CA SER A 126 31.36 -0.36 7.68
C SER A 126 30.80 -0.95 6.38
N LYS A 127 30.64 -2.29 6.33
CA LYS A 127 29.89 -3.01 5.27
C LYS A 127 28.46 -2.48 5.08
N TYR A 128 27.97 -1.63 5.99
CA TYR A 128 26.65 -1.00 5.98
C TYR A 128 26.77 0.52 5.96
N ARG A 129 25.99 1.17 5.10
CA ARG A 129 25.89 2.64 5.07
C ARG A 129 25.11 3.13 6.29
N THR A 130 25.77 3.89 7.14
CA THR A 130 25.12 4.69 8.18
C THR A 130 24.80 6.06 7.57
N TYR A 131 23.53 6.47 7.66
CA TYR A 131 23.12 7.80 7.21
C TYR A 131 23.39 8.81 8.32
N SER A 132 24.01 9.94 7.97
CA SER A 132 24.19 11.06 8.88
C SER A 132 22.84 11.75 9.14
N ASP A 133 22.66 12.31 10.34
CA ASP A 133 21.45 13.06 10.71
C ASP A 133 21.13 14.17 9.71
N GLU A 134 22.16 14.83 9.16
CA GLU A 134 22.00 15.88 8.14
C GLU A 134 21.51 15.33 6.79
N GLU A 135 21.93 14.13 6.39
CA GLU A 135 21.42 13.47 5.18
C GLU A 135 19.94 13.13 5.34
N ILE A 136 19.56 12.63 6.53
CA ILE A 136 18.17 12.29 6.87
C ILE A 136 17.30 13.55 6.82
N ARG A 137 17.73 14.64 7.46
CA ARG A 137 16.98 15.92 7.45
C ARG A 137 16.81 16.50 6.05
N LEU A 138 17.85 16.41 5.21
CA LEU A 138 17.79 16.91 3.83
C LEU A 138 16.86 16.06 2.97
N LEU A 139 16.94 14.72 3.06
CA LEU A 139 16.08 13.79 2.35
C LEU A 139 14.60 14.00 2.70
N PHE A 140 14.28 13.98 4.00
CA PHE A 140 12.92 14.16 4.48
C PHE A 140 12.41 15.60 4.30
N GLY A 141 13.29 16.60 4.34
CA GLY A 141 12.97 17.98 3.97
C GLY A 141 12.55 18.12 2.51
N ALA A 142 13.26 17.47 1.57
CA ALA A 142 12.89 17.45 0.16
C ALA A 142 11.53 16.77 -0.07
N PHE A 143 11.27 15.64 0.61
CA PHE A 143 9.96 14.98 0.54
C PHE A 143 8.83 15.82 1.17
N ALA A 144 9.10 16.57 2.24
CA ALA A 144 8.13 17.51 2.81
C ALA A 144 7.73 18.61 1.82
N LEU A 145 8.69 19.18 1.08
CA LEU A 145 8.42 20.17 0.02
C LEU A 145 7.57 19.57 -1.11
N LEU A 146 7.91 18.37 -1.58
CA LEU A 146 7.13 17.66 -2.59
C LEU A 146 5.69 17.37 -2.09
N SER A 147 5.52 17.01 -0.82
CA SER A 147 4.21 16.81 -0.21
C SER A 147 3.39 18.10 -0.16
N PHE A 148 4.03 19.25 0.08
CA PHE A 148 3.37 20.55 0.06
C PHE A 148 2.89 20.93 -1.35
N ILE A 149 3.71 20.69 -2.37
CA ILE A 149 3.32 20.86 -3.78
C ILE A 149 2.14 19.93 -4.12
N GLY A 150 2.21 18.67 -3.70
CA GLY A 150 1.12 17.69 -3.88
C GLY A 150 -0.18 18.14 -3.21
N MET A 151 -0.10 18.72 -2.01
CA MET A 151 -1.26 19.28 -1.30
C MET A 151 -1.91 20.42 -2.09
N ILE A 152 -1.13 21.37 -2.62
CA ILE A 152 -1.64 22.46 -3.46
C ILE A 152 -2.32 21.90 -4.72
N MET A 153 -1.69 20.90 -5.36
CA MET A 153 -2.27 20.22 -6.51
C MET A 153 -3.63 19.60 -6.17
N PHE A 154 -3.75 18.87 -5.05
CA PHE A 154 -5.03 18.30 -4.60
C PHE A 154 -6.12 19.33 -4.34
N MET A 155 -5.77 20.53 -3.84
CA MET A 155 -6.76 21.61 -3.66
C MET A 155 -7.29 22.15 -4.99
N LEU A 156 -6.43 22.23 -6.00
CA LEU A 156 -6.73 22.73 -7.35
C LEU A 156 -7.49 21.71 -8.23
N LEU A 157 -7.72 20.48 -7.75
CA LEU A 157 -8.47 19.48 -8.51
C LEU A 157 -9.90 19.96 -8.85
N PRO A 158 -10.37 19.71 -10.08
CA PRO A 158 -11.68 20.16 -10.54
C PRO A 158 -12.84 19.48 -9.80
N ASN A 159 -13.91 20.23 -9.58
CA ASN A 159 -15.14 19.77 -8.92
C ASN A 159 -16.22 19.38 -9.94
N ARG A 160 -15.90 18.54 -10.93
CA ARG A 160 -16.87 18.20 -11.99
C ARG A 160 -17.38 16.77 -11.85
N ASP A 161 -18.66 16.64 -11.52
CA ASP A 161 -19.32 15.33 -11.44
C ASP A 161 -19.65 14.85 -12.88
N VAL A 162 -19.34 13.59 -13.22
CA VAL A 162 -19.61 13.00 -14.56
C VAL A 162 -20.97 12.30 -14.55
N GLU A 163 -21.80 12.51 -15.58
CA GLU A 163 -23.08 11.77 -15.75
C GLU A 163 -22.83 10.26 -15.83
N ASN A 164 -23.62 9.46 -15.10
CA ASN A 164 -23.48 8.00 -14.96
C ASN A 164 -22.18 7.52 -14.29
N SER A 165 -21.61 8.31 -13.37
CA SER A 165 -20.48 7.85 -12.55
C SER A 165 -20.88 6.73 -11.59
N ILE A 166 -19.95 5.85 -11.24
CA ILE A 166 -20.21 4.74 -10.30
C ILE A 166 -20.62 5.29 -8.92
N ALA A 167 -20.03 6.43 -8.53
CA ALA A 167 -20.37 7.13 -7.28
C ALA A 167 -21.81 7.66 -7.24
N SER A 168 -22.41 8.01 -8.39
CA SER A 168 -23.81 8.47 -8.46
C SER A 168 -24.83 7.40 -8.03
N SER A 169 -24.46 6.12 -8.10
CA SER A 169 -25.29 4.99 -7.65
C SER A 169 -25.21 4.72 -6.15
N SER A 170 -24.38 5.47 -5.40
CA SER A 170 -24.21 5.27 -3.96
C SER A 170 -25.31 5.97 -3.15
N VAL A 171 -25.96 5.21 -2.26
CA VAL A 171 -26.98 5.75 -1.35
C VAL A 171 -26.28 6.50 -0.21
N LYS A 172 -26.40 7.83 -0.20
CA LYS A 172 -25.91 8.69 0.87
C LYS A 172 -26.94 8.72 2.00
N SER A 173 -26.67 8.06 3.13
CA SER A 173 -27.49 8.24 4.34
C SER A 173 -27.06 9.50 5.10
N SER A 174 -27.97 10.17 5.79
CA SER A 174 -27.69 11.43 6.50
C SER A 174 -27.04 11.25 7.88
N ASN A 175 -27.19 10.09 8.52
CA ASN A 175 -26.71 9.82 9.87
C ASN A 175 -25.33 9.14 9.92
N ILE A 176 -24.39 9.74 10.66
CA ILE A 176 -23.01 9.23 10.85
C ILE A 176 -23.02 7.84 11.48
N GLY A 177 -23.85 7.61 12.50
CA GLY A 177 -23.94 6.32 13.20
C GLY A 177 -24.40 5.19 12.28
N GLU A 178 -25.41 5.44 11.45
CA GLU A 178 -25.89 4.47 10.46
C GLU A 178 -24.85 4.17 9.39
N GLN A 179 -24.04 5.16 8.98
CA GLN A 179 -22.94 4.94 8.04
C GLN A 179 -21.84 4.09 8.64
N LEU A 180 -21.47 4.33 9.90
CA LEU A 180 -20.47 3.55 10.61
C LEU A 180 -20.95 2.09 10.77
N ILE A 181 -22.19 1.90 11.19
CA ILE A 181 -22.81 0.57 11.27
C ILE A 181 -22.82 -0.08 9.89
N SER A 182 -23.22 0.65 8.84
CA SER A 182 -23.21 0.13 7.47
C SER A 182 -21.82 -0.27 6.98
N MET A 183 -20.77 0.47 7.36
CA MET A 183 -19.38 0.12 7.05
C MET A 183 -18.95 -1.14 7.78
N LEU A 184 -19.25 -1.25 9.08
CA LEU A 184 -18.99 -2.45 9.87
C LEU A 184 -19.75 -3.67 9.36
N THR A 185 -21.01 -3.50 8.96
CA THR A 185 -21.79 -4.56 8.30
C THR A 185 -21.17 -4.96 6.96
N THR A 186 -20.58 -4.02 6.22
CA THR A 186 -19.90 -4.32 4.95
C THR A 186 -18.63 -5.17 5.16
N LEU A 187 -17.91 -5.00 6.28
CA LEU A 187 -16.80 -5.88 6.63
C LEU A 187 -17.26 -7.33 6.81
N ILE A 188 -18.44 -7.54 7.39
CA ILE A 188 -18.98 -8.87 7.71
C ILE A 188 -19.86 -9.42 6.58
N ASP A 189 -20.07 -8.68 5.49
CA ASP A 189 -20.90 -9.12 4.36
C ASP A 189 -20.30 -10.36 3.72
N THR A 190 -21.12 -11.41 3.53
CA THR A 190 -20.68 -12.70 2.98
C THR A 190 -19.95 -12.55 1.64
N ARG A 191 -20.33 -11.58 0.79
CA ARG A 191 -19.67 -11.35 -0.51
C ARG A 191 -18.27 -10.79 -0.34
N VAL A 192 -18.06 -9.91 0.63
CA VAL A 192 -16.76 -9.34 0.98
C VAL A 192 -15.91 -10.38 1.69
N LEU A 193 -16.51 -11.14 2.62
CA LEU A 193 -15.84 -12.19 3.40
C LEU A 193 -15.28 -13.32 2.51
N ILE A 194 -15.99 -13.68 1.44
CA ILE A 194 -15.50 -14.63 0.42
C ILE A 194 -14.22 -14.13 -0.26
N LEU A 195 -14.03 -12.81 -0.37
CA LEU A 195 -12.86 -12.18 -0.98
C LEU A 195 -11.76 -11.81 0.04
N VAL A 196 -12.00 -12.02 1.33
CA VAL A 196 -11.00 -11.76 2.38
C VAL A 196 -9.69 -12.52 2.16
N PRO A 197 -9.69 -13.81 1.78
CA PRO A 197 -8.44 -14.50 1.46
C PRO A 197 -7.60 -13.69 0.48
N TYR A 198 -8.19 -13.30 -0.65
CA TYR A 198 -7.57 -12.47 -1.68
C TYR A 198 -7.05 -11.12 -1.16
N TYR A 199 -7.79 -10.46 -0.27
CA TYR A 199 -7.37 -9.17 0.29
C TYR A 199 -6.25 -9.26 1.33
N LEU A 200 -6.08 -10.41 2.00
CA LEU A 200 -5.02 -10.64 3.00
C LEU A 200 -3.62 -10.85 2.35
N TYR A 201 -3.45 -10.49 1.07
CA TYR A 201 -2.25 -10.81 0.28
C TYR A 201 -2.00 -12.32 0.15
N MET A 202 -3.00 -13.10 0.53
CA MET A 202 -3.01 -14.54 0.42
C MET A 202 -3.85 -14.89 -0.80
N VAL A 203 -3.30 -15.76 -1.61
CA VAL A 203 -4.05 -16.60 -2.52
C VAL A 203 -4.43 -16.00 -3.88
N SER A 204 -3.73 -16.46 -4.91
CA SER A 204 -4.21 -16.36 -6.30
C SER A 204 -4.94 -17.65 -6.74
N ILE A 205 -4.64 -18.81 -6.13
CA ILE A 205 -5.14 -20.12 -6.53
C ILE A 205 -6.51 -20.48 -5.91
N ILE A 206 -6.69 -20.39 -4.59
CA ILE A 206 -8.00 -20.58 -3.91
C ILE A 206 -9.02 -19.51 -4.36
N THR A 207 -8.56 -18.29 -4.64
CA THR A 207 -9.41 -17.19 -5.16
C THR A 207 -9.94 -17.51 -6.55
N MET A 208 -9.14 -18.16 -7.41
CA MET A 208 -9.61 -18.67 -8.70
C MET A 208 -10.71 -19.73 -8.56
N GLN A 209 -10.63 -20.60 -7.56
CA GLN A 209 -11.65 -21.63 -7.31
C GLN A 209 -12.94 -21.00 -6.75
N LEU A 210 -12.82 -20.02 -5.85
CA LEU A 210 -13.94 -19.25 -5.29
C LEU A 210 -14.62 -18.35 -6.35
N CYS A 211 -13.84 -17.74 -7.25
CA CYS A 211 -14.34 -16.89 -8.34
C CYS A 211 -15.14 -17.66 -9.41
N LYS A 212 -15.11 -19.00 -9.45
CA LYS A 212 -16.04 -19.78 -10.29
C LYS A 212 -17.52 -19.54 -9.92
N ARG A 213 -17.80 -19.04 -8.70
CA ARG A 213 -19.14 -18.68 -8.23
C ARG A 213 -19.59 -17.26 -8.63
N VAL A 214 -18.72 -16.43 -9.21
CA VAL A 214 -19.03 -15.06 -9.63
C VAL A 214 -19.07 -15.01 -11.16
N ALA A 215 -20.27 -14.76 -11.72
CA ALA A 215 -20.48 -14.69 -13.17
C ALA A 215 -19.77 -13.46 -13.79
N ASN A 216 -19.23 -13.63 -15.01
CA ASN A 216 -18.60 -12.59 -15.84
C ASN A 216 -17.30 -11.97 -15.28
N PHE A 217 -16.26 -12.79 -15.11
CA PHE A 217 -14.94 -12.32 -14.70
C PHE A 217 -13.96 -12.26 -15.88
N SER A 218 -13.82 -11.09 -16.50
CA SER A 218 -12.84 -10.80 -17.57
C SER A 218 -11.37 -10.82 -17.09
N LEU A 219 -11.14 -10.82 -15.77
CA LEU A 219 -9.81 -10.70 -15.15
C LEU A 219 -9.12 -12.02 -14.78
N LYS A 220 -9.70 -13.18 -15.11
CA LYS A 220 -9.11 -14.51 -14.77
C LYS A 220 -7.67 -14.68 -15.26
N PRO A 221 -7.29 -14.29 -16.50
CA PRO A 221 -5.91 -14.44 -16.97
C PRO A 221 -4.91 -13.62 -16.16
N LEU A 222 -5.29 -12.41 -15.74
CA LEU A 222 -4.42 -11.53 -14.96
C LEU A 222 -4.12 -12.13 -13.57
N MET A 223 -5.11 -12.76 -12.93
CA MET A 223 -4.92 -13.44 -11.65
C MET A 223 -3.98 -14.64 -11.75
N ILE A 224 -4.05 -15.42 -12.84
CA ILE A 224 -3.15 -16.56 -13.09
C ILE A 224 -1.71 -16.07 -13.25
N ILE A 225 -1.51 -15.06 -14.10
CA ILE A 225 -0.19 -14.47 -14.33
C ILE A 225 0.38 -13.94 -13.00
N ASN A 226 -0.44 -13.25 -12.20
CA ASN A 226 -0.03 -12.77 -10.90
C ASN A 226 0.38 -13.90 -9.94
N ALA A 227 -0.34 -15.03 -9.94
CA ALA A 227 0.01 -16.22 -9.16
C ALA A 227 1.40 -16.76 -9.53
N VAL A 228 1.65 -16.90 -10.83
CA VAL A 228 2.91 -17.43 -11.36
C VAL A 228 4.07 -16.50 -11.01
N ILE A 229 3.87 -15.18 -11.12
CA ILE A 229 4.88 -14.19 -10.75
C ILE A 229 5.21 -14.28 -9.25
N HIS A 230 4.22 -14.38 -8.36
CA HIS A 230 4.46 -14.52 -6.93
C HIS A 230 5.19 -15.82 -6.57
N LEU A 231 4.83 -16.94 -7.20
CA LEU A 231 5.54 -18.21 -7.00
C LEU A 231 7.01 -18.09 -7.43
N MET A 232 7.28 -17.40 -8.55
CA MET A 232 8.63 -17.13 -9.01
C MET A 232 9.41 -16.22 -8.04
N ILE A 233 8.76 -15.18 -7.49
CA ILE A 233 9.36 -14.31 -6.47
C ILE A 233 9.75 -15.12 -5.24
N TYR A 234 8.84 -15.95 -4.71
CA TYR A 234 9.11 -16.74 -3.50
C TYR A 234 10.24 -17.76 -3.73
N ALA A 235 10.26 -18.43 -4.89
CA ALA A 235 11.34 -19.33 -5.27
C ALA A 235 12.70 -18.60 -5.34
N LEU A 236 12.74 -17.42 -5.96
CA LEU A 236 13.95 -16.60 -6.06
C LEU A 236 14.40 -16.09 -4.69
N VAL A 237 13.48 -15.60 -3.85
CA VAL A 237 13.78 -15.12 -2.49
C VAL A 237 14.40 -16.23 -1.65
N VAL A 238 13.82 -17.43 -1.64
CA VAL A 238 14.36 -18.58 -0.88
C VAL A 238 15.73 -19.03 -1.42
N SER A 239 15.94 -18.94 -2.74
CA SER A 239 17.19 -19.38 -3.38
C SER A 239 18.35 -18.40 -3.18
N VAL A 240 18.05 -17.10 -3.15
CA VAL A 240 19.04 -16.00 -3.18
C VAL A 240 19.29 -15.40 -1.79
N ILE A 241 18.27 -15.30 -0.93
CA ILE A 241 18.38 -14.57 0.34
C ILE A 241 18.70 -15.53 1.51
N PRO A 242 19.72 -15.23 2.35
CA PRO A 242 20.02 -16.00 3.54
C PRO A 242 18.89 -16.00 4.59
N GLU A 243 18.84 -17.04 5.42
CA GLU A 243 17.73 -17.33 6.34
C GLU A 243 17.38 -16.18 7.30
N TRP A 244 18.42 -15.57 7.91
CA TRP A 244 18.28 -14.59 8.99
C TRP A 244 18.40 -13.13 8.53
N SER A 245 18.39 -12.87 7.22
CA SER A 245 18.56 -11.52 6.66
C SER A 245 17.47 -10.52 7.05
N THR A 246 16.31 -10.98 7.53
CA THR A 246 15.23 -10.13 8.04
C THR A 246 15.45 -9.63 9.47
N VAL A 247 16.23 -10.35 10.28
CA VAL A 247 16.39 -10.08 11.71
C VAL A 247 17.73 -9.42 12.00
N ARG A 248 18.79 -9.86 11.31
CA ARG A 248 20.15 -9.39 11.54
C ARG A 248 20.91 -9.24 10.24
N PRO A 249 21.87 -8.30 10.17
CA PRO A 249 22.84 -8.29 9.10
C PRO A 249 23.61 -9.61 9.12
N ASN A 250 23.68 -10.28 7.97
CA ASN A 250 24.17 -11.64 7.88
C ASN A 250 25.08 -11.81 6.65
N ASP A 251 26.22 -12.47 6.85
CA ASP A 251 27.18 -12.86 5.81
C ASP A 251 27.08 -14.38 5.49
N GLU A 252 26.10 -15.09 6.06
CA GLU A 252 25.89 -16.53 5.82
C GLU A 252 25.59 -16.82 4.33
N PRO A 253 26.05 -17.98 3.81
CA PRO A 253 25.80 -18.36 2.44
C PRO A 253 24.30 -18.61 2.21
N SER A 254 23.80 -18.07 1.11
CA SER A 254 22.47 -18.38 0.54
C SER A 254 22.34 -19.85 0.16
N LEU A 255 21.11 -20.36 0.10
CA LEU A 255 20.80 -21.77 -0.13
C LEU A 255 21.31 -22.30 -1.48
N LEU A 256 21.22 -21.51 -2.57
CA LEU A 256 21.57 -21.93 -3.93
C LEU A 256 22.48 -20.94 -4.67
N ILE A 257 22.21 -19.63 -4.60
CA ILE A 257 22.92 -18.62 -5.42
C ILE A 257 23.28 -17.42 -4.56
N GLN A 258 24.57 -17.03 -4.56
CA GLN A 258 25.02 -15.86 -3.82
C GLN A 258 24.25 -14.58 -4.23
N PRO A 259 23.87 -13.72 -3.28
CA PRO A 259 23.19 -12.46 -3.58
C PRO A 259 24.02 -11.59 -4.52
N SER A 260 23.48 -11.26 -5.69
CA SER A 260 24.05 -10.27 -6.60
C SER A 260 23.08 -9.11 -6.78
N ILE A 261 23.61 -7.90 -7.02
CA ILE A 261 22.80 -6.70 -7.25
C ILE A 261 21.80 -6.94 -8.39
N PHE A 262 22.23 -7.62 -9.45
CA PHE A 262 21.40 -7.94 -10.60
C PHE A 262 20.18 -8.81 -10.23
N LEU A 263 20.37 -9.87 -9.42
CA LEU A 263 19.27 -10.72 -8.97
C LEU A 263 18.28 -9.97 -8.06
N ILE A 264 18.79 -9.10 -7.18
CA ILE A 264 17.94 -8.27 -6.30
C ILE A 264 17.10 -7.31 -7.15
N LEU A 265 17.68 -6.72 -8.20
CA LEU A 265 16.94 -5.85 -9.13
C LEU A 265 15.85 -6.62 -9.89
N ILE A 266 16.10 -7.86 -10.30
CA ILE A 266 15.08 -8.72 -10.92
C ILE A 266 13.95 -9.00 -9.92
N ILE A 267 14.26 -9.38 -8.68
CA ILE A 267 13.25 -9.63 -7.64
C ILE A 267 12.41 -8.37 -7.41
N ALA A 268 13.05 -7.19 -7.28
CA ALA A 268 12.35 -5.92 -7.10
C ALA A 268 11.43 -5.58 -8.28
N PHE A 269 11.87 -5.81 -9.52
CA PHE A 269 11.06 -5.62 -10.72
C PHE A 269 9.83 -6.53 -10.73
N LEU A 270 10.01 -7.82 -10.41
CA LEU A 270 8.91 -8.78 -10.34
C LEU A 270 7.91 -8.43 -9.24
N CYS A 271 8.37 -8.01 -8.05
CA CYS A 271 7.53 -7.52 -6.97
C CYS A 271 6.68 -6.31 -7.41
N GLY A 272 7.27 -5.40 -8.20
CA GLY A 272 6.55 -4.26 -8.78
C GLY A 272 5.44 -4.70 -9.74
N LEU A 273 5.72 -5.63 -10.65
CA LEU A 273 4.72 -6.18 -11.57
C LEU A 273 3.57 -6.87 -10.83
N ALA A 274 3.90 -7.65 -9.80
CA ALA A 274 2.95 -8.33 -8.93
C ALA A 274 2.01 -7.35 -8.21
N GLU A 275 2.54 -6.29 -7.58
CA GLU A 275 1.70 -5.33 -6.85
C GLU A 275 0.80 -4.53 -7.79
N VAL A 276 1.25 -4.16 -8.99
CA VAL A 276 0.40 -3.48 -9.99
C VAL A 276 -0.77 -4.37 -10.40
N ALA A 277 -0.52 -5.66 -10.67
CA ALA A 277 -1.59 -6.60 -11.03
C ALA A 277 -2.58 -6.83 -9.87
N ASN A 278 -2.07 -6.96 -8.64
CA ASN A 278 -2.89 -7.19 -7.45
C ASN A 278 -3.74 -5.96 -7.09
N SER A 279 -3.15 -4.78 -7.12
CA SER A 279 -3.83 -3.52 -6.81
C SER A 279 -4.91 -3.16 -7.85
N THR A 280 -4.66 -3.41 -9.12
CA THR A 280 -5.63 -3.21 -10.21
C THR A 280 -6.81 -4.15 -10.02
N THR A 281 -6.54 -5.45 -9.89
CA THR A 281 -7.57 -6.48 -9.68
C THR A 281 -8.42 -6.18 -8.43
N ARG A 282 -7.80 -5.85 -7.29
CA ARG A 282 -8.51 -5.46 -6.05
C ARG A 282 -9.47 -4.28 -6.25
N THR A 283 -9.02 -3.25 -6.95
CA THR A 283 -9.84 -2.05 -7.18
C THR A 283 -11.04 -2.36 -8.07
N VAL A 284 -10.81 -3.08 -9.16
CA VAL A 284 -11.87 -3.44 -10.11
C VAL A 284 -12.89 -4.37 -9.46
N ILE A 285 -12.46 -5.43 -8.76
CA ILE A 285 -13.35 -6.33 -8.02
C ILE A 285 -14.21 -5.55 -7.03
N SER A 286 -13.60 -4.68 -6.22
CA SER A 286 -14.32 -3.92 -5.19
C SER A 286 -15.36 -2.97 -5.78
N SER A 287 -15.10 -2.44 -6.98
CA SER A 287 -16.03 -1.56 -7.70
C SER A 287 -17.18 -2.31 -8.38
N LEU A 288 -16.94 -3.55 -8.83
CA LEU A 288 -17.92 -4.35 -9.58
C LEU A 288 -18.77 -5.26 -8.69
N LEU A 289 -18.26 -5.69 -7.52
CA LEU A 289 -18.93 -6.65 -6.64
C LEU A 289 -20.25 -6.11 -6.06
N ILE A 290 -20.23 -4.88 -5.53
CA ILE A 290 -21.40 -4.19 -4.98
C ILE A 290 -21.31 -2.71 -5.40
N PRO A 291 -21.76 -2.35 -6.62
CA PRO A 291 -21.63 -0.99 -7.14
C PRO A 291 -22.24 0.09 -6.23
N GLU A 292 -23.39 -0.21 -5.61
CA GLU A 292 -24.11 0.68 -4.68
C GLU A 292 -23.31 1.05 -3.41
N ARG A 293 -22.33 0.23 -3.04
CA ARG A 293 -21.48 0.41 -1.85
C ARG A 293 -19.99 0.28 -2.18
N SER A 294 -19.60 0.60 -3.41
CA SER A 294 -18.23 0.40 -3.94
C SER A 294 -17.14 1.04 -3.05
N HIS A 295 -17.36 2.24 -2.53
CA HIS A 295 -16.42 2.89 -1.60
C HIS A 295 -16.24 2.12 -0.29
N LYS A 296 -17.33 1.56 0.26
CA LYS A 296 -17.32 0.77 1.51
C LYS A 296 -16.64 -0.58 1.28
N VAL A 297 -16.90 -1.23 0.15
CA VAL A 297 -16.22 -2.48 -0.23
C VAL A 297 -14.73 -2.26 -0.46
N PHE A 298 -14.34 -1.16 -1.11
CA PHE A 298 -12.93 -0.82 -1.30
C PHE A 298 -12.24 -0.53 0.04
N GLY A 299 -12.88 0.24 0.93
CA GLY A 299 -12.40 0.45 2.31
C GLY A 299 -12.22 -0.87 3.05
N ALA A 300 -13.18 -1.80 2.94
CA ALA A 300 -13.08 -3.14 3.53
C ALA A 300 -11.89 -3.93 2.97
N SER A 301 -11.64 -3.88 1.65
CA SER A 301 -10.47 -4.55 1.05
C SER A 301 -9.14 -4.04 1.62
N ARG A 302 -9.04 -2.74 1.88
CA ARG A 302 -7.85 -2.11 2.46
C ARG A 302 -7.73 -2.40 3.95
N PHE A 303 -8.84 -2.52 4.68
CA PHE A 303 -8.87 -2.95 6.07
C PHE A 303 -8.24 -4.34 6.24
N TYR A 304 -8.67 -5.33 5.45
CA TYR A 304 -8.11 -6.69 5.52
C TYR A 304 -6.64 -6.72 5.11
N HIS A 305 -6.27 -6.02 4.05
CA HIS A 305 -4.86 -5.92 3.65
C HIS A 305 -3.99 -5.31 4.76
N ALA A 306 -4.45 -4.23 5.40
CA ALA A 306 -3.77 -3.59 6.53
C ALA A 306 -3.59 -4.54 7.72
N LEU A 307 -4.63 -5.32 8.02
CA LEU A 307 -4.62 -6.30 9.10
C LEU A 307 -3.54 -7.36 8.85
N ALA A 308 -3.50 -7.97 7.65
CA ALA A 308 -2.46 -8.93 7.28
C ALA A 308 -1.06 -8.31 7.35
N ALA A 309 -0.87 -7.14 6.75
CA ALA A 309 0.41 -6.44 6.76
C ALA A 309 0.88 -6.14 8.20
N SER A 310 -0.01 -5.66 9.07
CA SER A 310 0.32 -5.37 10.46
C SER A 310 0.78 -6.62 11.22
N ALA A 311 0.06 -7.74 11.07
CA ALA A 311 0.43 -9.01 11.69
C ALA A 311 1.80 -9.50 11.20
N LEU A 312 2.06 -9.42 9.89
CA LEU A 312 3.34 -9.81 9.29
C LEU A 312 4.49 -8.91 9.77
N PHE A 313 4.31 -7.59 9.83
CA PHE A 313 5.36 -6.67 10.31
C PHE A 313 5.65 -6.82 11.81
N PHE A 314 4.65 -7.17 12.63
CA PHE A 314 4.89 -7.50 14.04
C PHE A 314 5.66 -8.81 14.22
N LEU A 315 5.42 -9.80 13.37
CA LEU A 315 6.08 -11.11 13.42
C LEU A 315 7.46 -11.13 12.73
N SER A 316 7.72 -10.19 11.83
CA SER A 316 8.96 -10.12 11.03
C SER A 316 10.27 -10.16 11.83
N PRO A 317 10.38 -9.58 13.04
CA PRO A 317 11.62 -9.66 13.84
C PRO A 317 11.88 -11.04 14.45
N SER A 318 10.87 -11.92 14.51
CA SER A 318 10.94 -13.21 15.21
C SER A 318 10.97 -14.42 14.29
N ILE A 319 10.74 -14.22 12.97
CA ILE A 319 10.55 -15.30 12.00
C ILE A 319 11.61 -15.22 10.89
N PRO A 320 12.27 -16.35 10.53
CA PRO A 320 13.23 -16.39 9.43
C PRO A 320 12.55 -16.30 8.06
N ILE A 321 13.31 -15.89 7.04
CA ILE A 321 12.76 -15.61 5.71
C ILE A 321 12.16 -16.86 5.04
N TYR A 322 12.66 -18.06 5.35
CA TYR A 322 12.13 -19.31 4.81
C TYR A 322 10.76 -19.65 5.39
N THR A 323 10.54 -19.41 6.68
CA THR A 323 9.20 -19.55 7.27
C THR A 323 8.26 -18.50 6.71
N TYR A 324 8.74 -17.28 6.47
CA TYR A 324 7.98 -16.21 5.83
C TYR A 324 7.54 -16.60 4.41
N ALA A 325 8.48 -17.08 3.59
CA ALA A 325 8.21 -17.55 2.24
C ALA A 325 7.35 -18.82 2.21
N ALA A 326 7.55 -19.76 3.13
CA ALA A 326 6.75 -20.98 3.24
C ALA A 326 5.30 -20.67 3.62
N VAL A 327 5.08 -19.75 4.57
CA VAL A 327 3.75 -19.24 4.90
C VAL A 327 3.14 -18.61 3.65
N LEU A 328 3.79 -17.62 3.04
CA LEU A 328 3.26 -16.96 1.85
C LEU A 328 3.01 -17.90 0.66
N THR A 329 3.80 -18.97 0.51
CA THR A 329 3.63 -19.98 -0.54
C THR A 329 2.49 -20.95 -0.23
N LEU A 330 2.35 -21.40 1.03
CA LEU A 330 1.24 -22.26 1.47
C LEU A 330 -0.11 -21.57 1.24
N PHE A 331 -0.10 -20.25 1.36
CA PHE A 331 -1.25 -19.40 1.16
C PHE A 331 -1.31 -18.79 -0.25
N LEU A 332 -0.59 -19.30 -1.26
CA LEU A 332 -0.68 -18.85 -2.67
C LEU A 332 -1.81 -19.55 -3.45
#